data_AF-A0A1I3LFG1-F1
#
_entry.id   AF-A0A1I3LFG1-F1
#
_cell.length_a   1.000
_cell.length_b   1.000
_cell.length_c   1.000
_cell.angle_alpha   90.00
_cell.angle_beta   90.00
_cell.angle_gamma   90.00
#
_symmetry.space_group_name_H-M   'P 1'
#
loop_
_entity.id
_entity.type
_entity.pdbx_description
1 polymer ?
#
loop_
_entity_poly.entity_id
_entity_poly.type
_entity_poly.pdbx_seq_one_letter_code
_entity_poly.pdbx_strand_id
1 'polypeptide(L)'
;MAFLPFTGSSEHPTDRHAPGAAPRPGPVRRAAAELRALAPGLGTAAVAVVLSTSLSRAVPGMSAAVIAVACGVVLTNLGGFHRTLRPGLRFAGRRLLRLAIVLLGLQIALPEVLALGWRALMVIAAATGGTFLATRWIGGRIGVSPRRSLLIATGVSVCGAAAVAAMHEVAGSDDDDVASAISVVVLYGSATIVALPLLARLLGLTPHQFGVWAGASVHEVAQVAAIGAAAGAGVLASAVVVKLARVVLLAPIVALTSVTLRRGTATRPPEAPRTAVTEGGVAGTPGTAGGAATSGDADTSGDAGGPGDTAGAGRRPPVMPLFVTGFLTMMIARSTGLVPAEVTQALPEVTGVLLAAALFGLGTGVNLRELVRGGRSLLLGGVATAVIGVISLLGVVIIG
;
A
#
# COMPACT_ATOMS: atom_id res chain seq x y z
N MET A 1 76.89 -27.99 -38.92
CA MET A 1 75.52 -28.57 -38.93
C MET A 1 75.37 -29.38 -37.66
N ALA A 2 74.71 -28.82 -36.64
CA ALA A 2 74.54 -29.40 -35.32
C ALA A 2 73.07 -29.75 -35.10
N PHE A 3 72.82 -31.01 -34.78
CA PHE A 3 71.54 -31.55 -34.31
C PHE A 3 71.33 -31.14 -32.84
N LEU A 4 70.18 -30.57 -32.50
CA LEU A 4 69.68 -30.49 -31.13
C LEU A 4 68.27 -31.10 -31.08
N PRO A 5 67.97 -32.00 -30.13
CA PRO A 5 66.64 -32.56 -29.96
C PRO A 5 65.77 -31.63 -29.11
N PHE A 6 64.56 -31.38 -29.60
CA PHE A 6 63.49 -30.65 -28.93
C PHE A 6 62.89 -31.55 -27.84
N THR A 7 63.20 -31.29 -26.57
CA THR A 7 62.52 -31.93 -25.43
C THR A 7 61.37 -31.01 -24.99
N GLY A 8 60.14 -31.41 -25.34
CA GLY A 8 58.93 -30.74 -24.88
C GLY A 8 58.57 -31.24 -23.48
N SER A 9 58.86 -30.44 -22.46
CA SER A 9 58.30 -30.60 -21.12
C SER A 9 56.84 -30.16 -21.16
N SER A 10 55.91 -31.10 -20.98
CA SER A 10 54.50 -30.81 -20.75
C SER A 10 54.33 -30.21 -19.35
N GLU A 11 54.39 -28.88 -19.24
CA GLU A 11 53.98 -28.20 -18.02
C GLU A 11 52.46 -28.26 -17.90
N HIS A 12 52.01 -29.11 -16.97
CA HIS A 12 50.64 -29.20 -16.52
C HIS A 12 50.27 -27.86 -15.83
N PRO A 13 49.22 -27.14 -16.25
CA PRO A 13 48.82 -25.94 -15.55
C PRO A 13 48.27 -26.34 -14.18
N THR A 14 49.05 -26.07 -13.14
CA THR A 14 48.66 -26.24 -11.74
C THR A 14 47.36 -25.51 -11.45
N ASP A 15 46.45 -26.22 -10.80
CA ASP A 15 45.19 -25.75 -10.22
C ASP A 15 45.28 -24.32 -9.66
N ARG A 16 44.74 -23.37 -10.42
CA ARG A 16 44.33 -22.07 -9.86
C ARG A 16 43.21 -22.37 -8.87
N HIS A 17 43.58 -22.43 -7.59
CA HIS A 17 42.65 -22.48 -6.48
C HIS A 17 41.55 -21.45 -6.72
N ALA A 18 40.33 -21.93 -6.97
CA ALA A 18 39.15 -21.09 -6.98
C ALA A 18 39.13 -20.31 -5.65
N PRO A 19 38.97 -18.98 -5.65
CA PRO A 19 38.97 -18.20 -4.42
C PRO A 19 37.89 -18.78 -3.50
N GLY A 20 38.32 -19.31 -2.35
CA GLY A 20 37.44 -19.94 -1.37
C GLY A 20 36.29 -19.01 -1.04
N ALA A 21 35.07 -19.49 -1.23
CA ALA A 21 33.86 -18.72 -0.94
C ALA A 21 33.95 -18.17 0.49
N ALA A 22 33.93 -16.85 0.63
CA ALA A 22 34.10 -16.18 1.91
C ALA A 22 33.13 -16.78 2.96
N PRO A 23 33.58 -17.04 4.19
CA PRO A 23 32.75 -17.65 5.23
C PRO A 23 31.50 -16.79 5.46
N ARG A 24 30.33 -17.39 5.25
CA ARG A 24 29.06 -16.67 5.42
C ARG A 24 28.96 -16.17 6.88
N PRO A 25 28.60 -14.90 7.11
CA PRO A 25 28.52 -14.36 8.46
C PRO A 25 27.54 -15.16 9.31
N GLY A 26 27.87 -15.35 10.60
CA GLY A 26 27.01 -16.02 11.56
C GLY A 26 25.67 -15.29 11.77
N PRO A 27 24.65 -15.97 12.33
CA PRO A 27 23.27 -15.47 12.41
C PRO A 27 23.15 -14.11 13.12
N VAL A 28 23.93 -13.88 14.18
CA VAL A 28 23.95 -12.61 14.92
C VAL A 28 24.53 -11.46 14.09
N ARG A 29 25.60 -11.72 13.32
CA ARG A 29 26.20 -10.71 12.42
C ARG A 29 25.26 -10.34 11.27
N ARG A 30 24.48 -11.30 10.77
CA ARG A 30 23.44 -11.05 9.76
C ARG A 30 22.31 -10.18 10.31
N ALA A 31 21.77 -10.54 11.47
CA ALA A 31 20.71 -9.74 12.11
C ALA A 31 21.18 -8.31 12.41
N ALA A 32 22.41 -8.13 12.88
CA ALA A 32 22.99 -6.80 13.11
C ALA A 32 23.19 -6.00 11.80
N ALA A 33 23.61 -6.66 10.72
CA ALA A 33 23.76 -6.02 9.41
C ALA A 33 22.41 -5.60 8.82
N GLU A 34 21.38 -6.45 8.94
CA GLU A 34 20.01 -6.11 8.54
C GLU A 34 19.46 -4.93 9.33
N LEU A 35 19.63 -4.94 10.66
CA LEU A 35 19.17 -3.84 11.51
C LEU A 35 19.87 -2.52 11.15
N ARG A 36 21.18 -2.56 10.88
CA ARG A 36 21.96 -1.38 10.41
C ARG A 36 21.49 -0.89 9.04
N ALA A 37 21.10 -1.79 8.13
CA ALA A 37 20.56 -1.41 6.83
C ALA A 37 19.16 -0.78 6.92
N LEU A 38 18.37 -1.14 7.94
CA LEU A 38 17.03 -0.57 8.19
C LEU A 38 17.08 0.77 8.93
N ALA A 39 18.06 0.95 9.82
CA ALA A 39 18.20 2.11 10.70
C ALA A 39 18.04 3.48 10.02
N PRO A 40 18.71 3.79 8.87
CA PRO A 40 18.61 5.12 8.29
C PRO A 40 17.19 5.45 7.80
N GLY A 41 16.53 4.52 7.09
CA GLY A 41 15.16 4.72 6.62
C GLY A 41 14.14 4.78 7.76
N LEU A 42 14.29 3.95 8.79
CA LEU A 42 13.44 3.98 9.99
C LEU A 42 13.65 5.26 10.81
N GLY A 43 14.90 5.73 10.92
CA GLY A 43 15.22 7.01 11.56
C GLY A 43 14.56 8.18 10.85
N THR A 44 14.61 8.23 9.51
CA THR A 44 13.90 9.25 8.73
C THR A 44 12.38 9.17 8.94
N ALA A 45 11.80 7.96 8.95
CA ALA A 45 10.38 7.78 9.23
C ALA A 45 10.00 8.25 10.64
N ALA A 46 10.81 7.96 11.66
CA ALA A 46 10.59 8.42 13.03
C ALA A 46 10.63 9.96 13.13
N VAL A 47 11.60 10.61 12.48
CA VAL A 47 11.66 12.08 12.39
C VAL A 47 10.40 12.62 11.71
N ALA A 48 9.96 12.02 10.61
CA ALA A 48 8.74 12.42 9.92
C ALA A 48 7.48 12.25 10.77
N VAL A 49 7.39 11.20 11.60
CA VAL A 49 6.30 11.03 12.57
C VAL A 49 6.31 12.13 13.63
N VAL A 50 7.47 12.43 14.22
CA VAL A 50 7.58 13.49 15.23
C VAL A 50 7.21 14.84 14.61
N LEU A 51 7.69 15.13 13.40
CA LEU A 51 7.37 16.36 12.69
C LEU A 51 5.88 16.45 12.36
N SER A 52 5.30 15.39 11.79
CA SER A 52 3.89 15.37 11.38
C SER A 52 2.92 15.43 12.55
N THR A 53 3.21 14.72 13.65
CA THR A 53 2.41 14.80 14.88
C THR A 53 2.50 16.17 15.52
N SER A 54 3.70 16.77 15.58
CA SER A 54 3.86 18.13 16.12
C SER A 54 3.13 19.17 15.27
N LEU A 55 3.26 19.10 13.94
CA LEU A 55 2.61 20.03 13.02
C LEU A 55 1.09 19.85 12.99
N SER A 56 0.58 18.62 13.14
CA SER A 56 -0.87 18.37 13.20
C SER A 56 -1.54 19.04 14.40
N ARG A 57 -0.81 19.27 15.50
CA ARG A 57 -1.33 20.01 16.66
C ARG A 57 -1.44 21.52 16.38
N ALA A 58 -0.59 22.04 15.49
CA ALA A 58 -0.55 23.46 15.15
C ALA A 58 -1.56 23.84 14.05
N VAL A 59 -1.97 22.89 13.21
CA VAL A 59 -2.89 23.15 12.08
C VAL A 59 -4.20 22.36 12.27
N PRO A 60 -5.26 23.02 12.78
CA PRO A 60 -6.57 22.39 12.96
C PRO A 60 -7.09 21.79 11.64
N GLY A 61 -7.52 20.53 11.68
CA GLY A 61 -8.06 19.81 10.51
C GLY A 61 -7.05 19.01 9.71
N MET A 62 -5.73 19.17 9.91
CA MET A 62 -4.72 18.33 9.24
C MET A 62 -4.32 17.15 10.11
N SER A 63 -4.52 15.93 9.60
CA SER A 63 -4.06 14.73 10.31
C SER A 63 -2.54 14.54 10.17
N ALA A 64 -1.91 13.97 11.20
CA ALA A 64 -0.50 13.56 11.14
C ALA A 64 -0.24 12.61 9.96
N ALA A 65 -1.21 11.74 9.62
CA ALA A 65 -1.13 10.85 8.46
C ALA A 65 -1.00 11.61 7.13
N VAL A 66 -1.83 12.63 6.91
CA VAL A 66 -1.78 13.46 5.69
C VAL A 66 -0.44 14.21 5.61
N ILE A 67 0.00 14.80 6.71
CA ILE A 67 1.28 15.50 6.78
C ILE A 67 2.44 14.52 6.52
N ALA A 68 2.38 13.31 7.10
CA ALA A 68 3.39 12.28 6.90
C ALA A 68 3.47 11.84 5.42
N VAL A 69 2.35 11.59 4.75
CA VAL A 69 2.34 11.33 3.30
C VAL A 69 2.97 12.50 2.56
N ALA A 70 2.54 13.73 2.83
CA ALA A 70 3.05 14.93 2.18
C ALA A 70 4.56 15.11 2.38
N CYS A 71 5.09 14.87 3.59
CA CYS A 71 6.52 14.89 3.86
C CYS A 71 7.28 13.83 3.05
N GLY A 72 6.76 12.61 2.94
CA GLY A 72 7.39 11.56 2.14
C GLY A 72 7.42 11.90 0.65
N VAL A 73 6.31 12.44 0.16
CA VAL A 73 6.17 12.96 -1.20
C VAL A 73 7.18 14.08 -1.46
N VAL A 74 7.25 15.09 -0.58
CA VAL A 74 8.19 16.21 -0.68
C VAL A 74 9.64 15.71 -0.68
N LEU A 75 9.98 14.78 0.22
CA LEU A 75 11.33 14.19 0.30
C LEU A 75 11.77 13.59 -1.04
N THR A 76 10.90 12.82 -1.69
CA THR A 76 11.20 12.19 -2.98
C THR A 76 11.28 13.21 -4.12
N ASN A 77 10.36 14.17 -4.16
CA ASN A 77 10.29 15.13 -5.26
C ASN A 77 11.35 16.25 -5.17
N LEU A 78 11.92 16.50 -3.99
CA LEU A 78 13.06 17.41 -3.80
C LEU A 78 14.43 16.72 -3.93
N GLY A 79 14.48 15.44 -4.34
CA GLY A 79 15.73 14.70 -4.53
C GLY A 79 16.40 14.23 -3.23
N GLY A 80 15.73 14.30 -2.08
CA GLY A 80 16.25 13.83 -0.79
C GLY A 80 16.18 12.31 -0.59
N PHE A 81 15.63 11.57 -1.55
CA PHE A 81 15.49 10.12 -1.46
C PHE A 81 16.80 9.40 -1.81
N HIS A 82 17.58 9.04 -0.78
CA HIS A 82 18.82 8.28 -0.95
C HIS A 82 18.57 6.77 -1.03
N ARG A 83 19.38 6.02 -1.82
CA ARG A 83 19.27 4.55 -1.94
C ARG A 83 19.34 3.83 -0.58
N THR A 84 20.09 4.40 0.37
CA THR A 84 20.27 3.89 1.73
C THR A 84 18.98 3.93 2.58
N LEU A 85 18.01 4.80 2.24
CA LEU A 85 16.75 4.91 2.99
C LEU A 85 15.74 3.82 2.59
N ARG A 86 15.84 3.29 1.37
CA ARG A 86 14.89 2.34 0.78
C ARG A 86 14.53 1.16 1.68
N PRO A 87 15.48 0.44 2.31
CA PRO A 87 15.16 -0.74 3.10
C PRO A 87 14.27 -0.41 4.31
N GLY A 88 14.62 0.64 5.06
CA GLY A 88 13.87 1.08 6.24
C GLY A 88 12.50 1.65 5.91
N LEU A 89 12.40 2.46 4.84
CA LEU A 89 11.12 3.02 4.41
C LEU A 89 10.17 1.95 3.85
N ARG A 90 10.69 0.96 3.13
CA ARG A 90 9.91 -0.20 2.67
C ARG A 90 9.45 -1.07 3.84
N PHE A 91 10.29 -1.23 4.87
CA PHE A 91 9.89 -1.89 6.10
C PHE A 91 8.74 -1.14 6.78
N ALA A 92 8.85 0.19 6.94
CA ALA A 92 7.80 1.02 7.53
C ALA A 92 6.48 0.88 6.75
N GLY A 93 6.51 1.07 5.43
CA GLY A 93 5.33 1.03 4.56
C GLY A 93 4.63 -0.33 4.50
N ARG A 94 5.31 -1.45 4.78
CA ARG A 94 4.73 -2.80 4.73
C ARG A 94 4.44 -3.39 6.12
N ARG A 95 5.43 -3.41 7.01
CA ARG A 95 5.32 -4.09 8.31
C ARG A 95 4.55 -3.25 9.32
N LEU A 96 4.90 -1.98 9.49
CA LEU A 96 4.21 -1.10 10.44
C LEU A 96 2.77 -0.86 10.01
N LEU A 97 2.51 -0.78 8.70
CA LEU A 97 1.15 -0.70 8.17
C LEU A 97 0.29 -1.90 8.57
N ARG A 98 0.78 -3.13 8.36
CA ARG A 98 0.03 -4.34 8.74
C ARG A 98 -0.22 -4.39 10.23
N LEU A 99 0.77 -4.00 11.04
CA LEU A 99 0.60 -3.90 12.49
C LEU A 99 -0.48 -2.89 12.85
N ALA A 100 -0.48 -1.71 12.23
CA ALA A 100 -1.52 -0.70 12.43
C ALA A 100 -2.90 -1.21 12.04
N ILE A 101 -3.04 -1.92 10.90
CA ILE A 101 -4.31 -2.52 10.49
C ILE A 101 -4.78 -3.55 11.51
N VAL A 102 -3.91 -4.43 12.00
CA VAL A 102 -4.28 -5.42 13.04
C VAL A 102 -4.75 -4.72 14.32
N LEU A 103 -4.00 -3.70 14.78
CA LEU A 103 -4.35 -2.92 15.97
C LEU A 103 -5.64 -2.12 15.80
N LEU A 104 -5.94 -1.66 14.59
CA LEU A 104 -7.21 -0.99 14.28
C LEU A 104 -8.42 -1.92 14.54
N GLY A 105 -8.25 -3.24 14.41
CA GLY A 105 -9.30 -4.20 14.78
C GLY A 105 -9.67 -4.10 16.26
N LEU A 106 -8.68 -3.88 17.12
CA LEU A 106 -8.90 -3.73 18.56
C LEU A 106 -9.61 -2.39 18.92
N GLN A 107 -9.71 -1.44 17.98
CA GLN A 107 -10.48 -0.20 18.15
C GLN A 107 -11.98 -0.38 17.82
N ILE A 108 -12.38 -1.51 17.23
CA ILE A 108 -13.74 -1.71 16.74
C ILE A 108 -14.45 -2.75 17.60
N ALA A 109 -15.47 -2.33 18.32
CA ALA A 109 -16.35 -3.24 19.05
C ALA A 109 -17.61 -3.53 18.22
N LEU A 110 -17.88 -4.81 17.95
CA LEU A 110 -19.05 -5.24 17.20
C LEU A 110 -20.38 -4.76 17.81
N PRO A 111 -20.54 -4.70 19.16
CA PRO A 111 -21.73 -4.11 19.77
C PRO A 111 -21.94 -2.63 19.41
N GLU A 112 -20.88 -1.82 19.34
CA GLU A 112 -20.98 -0.41 18.94
C GLU A 112 -21.43 -0.28 17.48
N VAL A 113 -20.92 -1.15 16.60
CA VAL A 113 -21.31 -1.21 15.18
C VAL A 113 -22.77 -1.66 15.01
N LEU A 114 -23.25 -2.58 15.84
CA LEU A 114 -24.65 -3.02 15.82
C LEU A 114 -25.59 -1.96 16.42
N ALA A 115 -25.13 -1.20 17.41
CA ALA A 115 -25.88 -0.13 18.05
C ALA A 115 -26.20 1.06 17.12
N LEU A 116 -25.47 1.19 16.00
CA LEU A 116 -25.81 2.12 14.91
C LEU A 116 -27.19 1.83 14.28
N GLY A 117 -27.68 0.61 14.43
CA GLY A 117 -28.94 0.17 13.87
C GLY A 117 -28.84 -0.23 12.40
N TRP A 118 -29.84 -0.99 11.94
CA TRP A 118 -29.87 -1.55 10.59
C TRP A 118 -29.88 -0.47 9.50
N ARG A 119 -30.47 0.70 9.78
CA ARG A 119 -30.56 1.85 8.87
C ARG A 119 -29.17 2.38 8.50
N ALA A 120 -28.34 2.68 9.50
CA ALA A 120 -26.97 3.14 9.28
C ALA A 120 -26.10 2.07 8.63
N LEU A 121 -26.29 0.79 8.99
CA LEU A 121 -25.59 -0.33 8.35
C LEU A 121 -25.94 -0.47 6.86
N MET A 122 -27.20 -0.25 6.47
CA MET A 122 -27.62 -0.21 5.06
C MET A 122 -26.94 0.94 4.30
N VAL A 123 -26.89 2.15 4.89
CA VAL A 123 -26.17 3.29 4.30
C VAL A 123 -24.69 2.96 4.13
N ILE A 124 -24.05 2.39 5.14
CA ILE A 124 -22.64 1.98 5.11
C ILE A 124 -22.38 0.97 3.99
N ALA A 125 -23.20 -0.09 3.92
CA ALA A 125 -23.05 -1.14 2.93
C ALA A 125 -23.30 -0.63 1.50
N ALA A 126 -24.35 0.18 1.30
CA ALA A 126 -24.69 0.76 0.02
C ALA A 126 -23.63 1.78 -0.45
N ALA A 127 -23.20 2.68 0.43
CA ALA A 127 -22.16 3.67 0.11
C ALA A 127 -20.83 2.98 -0.22
N THR A 128 -20.42 1.98 0.57
CA THR A 128 -19.16 1.27 0.35
C THR A 128 -19.21 0.41 -0.91
N GLY A 129 -20.20 -0.49 -1.01
CA GLY A 129 -20.36 -1.39 -2.15
C GLY A 129 -20.66 -0.65 -3.45
N GLY A 130 -21.59 0.30 -3.42
CA GLY A 130 -21.97 1.12 -4.56
C GLY A 130 -20.80 1.94 -5.09
N THR A 131 -20.06 2.63 -4.21
CA THR A 131 -18.85 3.39 -4.60
C THR A 131 -17.78 2.48 -5.16
N PHE A 132 -17.51 1.34 -4.51
CA PHE A 132 -16.50 0.40 -4.97
C PHE A 132 -16.83 -0.06 -6.40
N LEU A 133 -18.05 -0.55 -6.63
CA LEU A 133 -18.49 -1.04 -7.94
C LEU A 133 -18.51 0.07 -9.00
N ALA A 134 -19.05 1.25 -8.66
CA ALA A 134 -19.08 2.39 -9.56
C ALA A 134 -17.67 2.83 -9.96
N THR A 135 -16.75 2.94 -9.01
CA THR A 135 -15.36 3.36 -9.28
C THR A 135 -14.62 2.33 -10.15
N ARG A 136 -14.87 1.03 -9.95
CA ARG A 136 -14.31 -0.03 -10.81
C ARG A 136 -14.84 0.08 -12.23
N TRP A 137 -16.15 0.28 -12.37
CA TRP A 137 -16.81 0.40 -13.67
C TRP A 137 -16.38 1.67 -14.43
N ILE A 138 -16.44 2.84 -13.78
CA ILE A 138 -16.04 4.13 -14.36
C ILE A 138 -14.57 4.10 -14.75
N GLY A 139 -13.70 3.56 -13.88
CA GLY A 139 -12.26 3.46 -14.14
C GLY A 139 -11.94 2.70 -15.43
N GLY A 140 -12.64 1.60 -15.68
CA GLY A 140 -12.52 0.86 -16.93
C GLY A 140 -13.00 1.64 -18.16
N ARG A 141 -14.02 2.49 -18.01
CA ARG A 141 -14.56 3.32 -19.10
C ARG A 141 -13.66 4.49 -19.48
N ILE A 142 -13.00 5.13 -18.51
CA ILE A 142 -12.13 6.28 -18.75
C ILE A 142 -10.66 5.88 -18.98
N GLY A 143 -10.37 4.58 -19.11
CA GLY A 143 -9.06 4.07 -19.47
C GLY A 143 -8.03 4.10 -18.33
N VAL A 144 -8.45 3.97 -17.07
CA VAL A 144 -7.56 3.72 -15.93
C VAL A 144 -7.26 2.22 -15.83
N SER A 145 -6.01 1.86 -15.52
CA SER A 145 -5.61 0.46 -15.43
C SER A 145 -6.46 -0.30 -14.40
N PRO A 146 -6.78 -1.59 -14.63
CA PRO A 146 -7.60 -2.37 -13.70
C PRO A 146 -7.01 -2.43 -12.28
N ARG A 147 -5.69 -2.45 -12.12
CA ARG A 147 -5.01 -2.45 -10.82
C ARG A 147 -5.15 -1.10 -10.11
N ARG A 148 -4.86 0.00 -10.78
CA ARG A 148 -5.02 1.36 -10.23
C ARG A 148 -6.47 1.68 -9.89
N SER A 149 -7.41 1.33 -10.77
CA SER A 149 -8.85 1.51 -10.51
C SER A 149 -9.29 0.69 -9.28
N LEU A 150 -8.75 -0.51 -9.07
CA LEU A 150 -9.04 -1.32 -7.89
C LEU A 150 -8.52 -0.67 -6.61
N LEU A 151 -7.30 -0.13 -6.65
CA LEU A 151 -6.73 0.61 -5.53
C LEU A 151 -7.52 1.88 -5.21
N ILE A 152 -7.85 2.70 -6.21
CA ILE A 152 -8.66 3.91 -6.03
C ILE A 152 -10.05 3.56 -5.49
N ALA A 153 -10.72 2.56 -6.07
CA ALA A 153 -12.03 2.08 -5.60
C ALA A 153 -11.97 1.65 -4.15
N THR A 154 -10.96 0.88 -3.75
CA THR A 154 -10.81 0.38 -2.38
C THR A 154 -10.50 1.52 -1.40
N GLY A 155 -9.62 2.44 -1.78
CA GLY A 155 -9.25 3.60 -0.95
C GLY A 155 -10.42 4.53 -0.69
N VAL A 156 -11.14 4.94 -1.74
CA VAL A 156 -12.25 5.89 -1.63
C VAL A 156 -13.46 5.27 -0.91
N SER A 157 -13.77 4.00 -1.17
CA SER A 157 -14.97 3.35 -0.62
C SER A 157 -14.85 2.85 0.82
N VAL A 158 -13.65 2.68 1.38
CA VAL A 158 -13.45 2.07 2.72
C VAL A 158 -12.84 3.06 3.72
N CYS A 159 -11.51 3.05 3.88
CA CYS A 159 -10.79 3.83 4.88
C CYS A 159 -9.47 4.40 4.35
N GLY A 160 -9.46 4.79 3.07
CA GLY A 160 -8.40 5.62 2.53
C GLY A 160 -7.11 4.86 2.29
N ALA A 161 -5.99 5.40 2.76
CA ALA A 161 -4.66 4.91 2.41
C ALA A 161 -4.36 3.53 3.00
N ALA A 162 -4.87 3.22 4.19
CA ALA A 162 -4.75 1.88 4.78
C ALA A 162 -5.44 0.81 3.93
N ALA A 163 -6.61 1.12 3.36
CA ALA A 163 -7.35 0.23 2.47
C ALA A 163 -6.62 0.02 1.14
N VAL A 164 -6.05 1.09 0.55
CA VAL A 164 -5.21 1.00 -0.66
C VAL A 164 -4.06 0.04 -0.45
N ALA A 165 -3.34 0.21 0.66
CA ALA A 165 -2.13 -0.56 0.89
C ALA A 165 -2.42 -2.02 1.29
N ALA A 166 -3.54 -2.29 1.98
CA ALA A 166 -4.05 -3.66 2.17
C ALA A 166 -4.38 -4.34 0.81
N MET A 167 -5.02 -3.61 -0.10
CA MET A 167 -5.39 -4.13 -1.41
C MET A 167 -4.20 -4.29 -2.36
N HIS A 168 -3.16 -3.46 -2.23
CA HIS A 168 -1.92 -3.59 -3.01
C HIS A 168 -1.27 -4.96 -2.84
N GLU A 169 -1.21 -5.48 -1.61
CA GLU A 169 -0.64 -6.81 -1.34
C GLU A 169 -1.44 -7.94 -2.00
N VAL A 170 -2.75 -7.74 -2.17
CA VAL A 170 -3.67 -8.71 -2.77
C VAL A 170 -3.64 -8.62 -4.29
N ALA A 171 -3.64 -7.40 -4.82
CA ALA A 171 -3.71 -7.12 -6.25
C ALA A 171 -2.35 -7.30 -6.96
N GLY A 172 -1.24 -7.28 -6.21
CA GLY A 172 0.11 -7.29 -6.78
C GLY A 172 0.35 -6.08 -7.68
N SER A 173 -0.15 -4.91 -7.25
CA SER A 173 0.03 -3.64 -7.98
C SER A 173 1.44 -3.10 -7.81
N ASP A 174 1.87 -2.22 -8.71
CA ASP A 174 3.18 -1.57 -8.59
C ASP A 174 3.09 -0.36 -7.64
N ASP A 175 4.23 0.06 -7.10
CA ASP A 175 4.30 1.15 -6.10
C ASP A 175 3.73 2.48 -6.67
N ASP A 176 3.82 2.71 -7.99
CA ASP A 176 3.25 3.88 -8.66
C ASP A 176 1.72 3.91 -8.63
N ASP A 177 1.07 2.74 -8.78
CA ASP A 177 -0.38 2.63 -8.68
C ASP A 177 -0.86 2.91 -7.24
N VAL A 178 -0.08 2.47 -6.25
CA VAL A 178 -0.32 2.75 -4.82
C VAL A 178 -0.17 4.24 -4.53
N ALA A 179 0.94 4.82 -4.97
CA ALA A 179 1.22 6.24 -4.84
C ALA A 179 0.12 7.10 -5.45
N SER A 180 -0.32 6.77 -6.68
CA SER A 180 -1.42 7.47 -7.36
C SER A 180 -2.73 7.37 -6.57
N ALA A 181 -3.09 6.17 -6.12
CA ALA A 181 -4.32 5.96 -5.37
C ALA A 181 -4.31 6.67 -4.00
N ILE A 182 -3.21 6.58 -3.24
CA ILE A 182 -3.06 7.28 -1.95
C ILE A 182 -3.15 8.79 -2.16
N SER A 183 -2.48 9.33 -3.17
CA SER A 183 -2.48 10.76 -3.44
C SER A 183 -3.88 11.29 -3.74
N VAL A 184 -4.63 10.56 -4.58
CA VAL A 184 -6.03 10.86 -4.90
C VAL A 184 -6.90 10.84 -3.64
N VAL A 185 -6.77 9.79 -2.82
CA VAL A 185 -7.50 9.64 -1.56
C VAL A 185 -7.22 10.80 -0.61
N VAL A 186 -5.95 11.17 -0.44
CA VAL A 186 -5.51 12.25 0.46
C VAL A 186 -6.01 13.60 -0.05
N LEU A 187 -5.87 13.88 -1.34
CA LEU A 187 -6.31 15.13 -1.96
C LEU A 187 -7.81 15.33 -1.75
N TYR A 188 -8.63 14.38 -2.21
CA TYR A 188 -10.08 14.50 -2.11
C TYR A 188 -10.58 14.38 -0.66
N GLY A 189 -9.96 13.54 0.15
CA GLY A 189 -10.26 13.48 1.58
C GLY A 189 -10.03 14.83 2.28
N SER A 190 -8.93 15.51 1.96
CA SER A 190 -8.65 16.84 2.52
C SER A 190 -9.66 17.88 2.03
N ALA A 191 -10.09 17.81 0.77
CA ALA A 191 -11.15 18.67 0.25
C ALA A 191 -12.49 18.46 1.01
N THR A 192 -12.81 17.23 1.42
CA THR A 192 -14.04 16.96 2.19
C THR A 192 -14.07 17.62 3.56
N ILE A 193 -12.93 17.94 4.18
CA ILE A 193 -12.84 18.62 5.48
C ILE A 193 -13.53 19.98 5.45
N VAL A 194 -13.39 20.69 4.33
CA VAL A 194 -14.02 22.00 4.14
C VAL A 194 -15.39 21.84 3.48
N ALA A 195 -15.50 20.98 2.47
CA ALA A 195 -16.72 20.85 1.68
C ALA A 195 -17.91 20.27 2.47
N LEU A 196 -17.68 19.23 3.29
CA LEU A 196 -18.79 18.55 3.99
C LEU A 196 -19.47 19.40 5.06
N PRO A 197 -18.75 20.08 5.98
CA PRO A 197 -19.41 20.94 6.97
C PRO A 197 -20.22 22.06 6.31
N LEU A 198 -19.71 22.65 5.23
CA LEU A 198 -20.42 23.68 4.48
C LEU A 198 -21.70 23.11 3.85
N LEU A 199 -21.59 21.97 3.17
CA LEU A 199 -22.72 21.34 2.50
C LEU A 199 -23.78 20.84 3.51
N ALA A 200 -23.37 20.33 4.67
CA ALA A 200 -24.27 19.92 5.73
C ALA A 200 -25.09 21.09 6.30
N ARG A 201 -24.45 22.26 6.48
CA ARG A 201 -25.15 23.49 6.90
C ARG A 201 -26.14 23.96 5.84
N LEU A 202 -25.76 23.92 4.56
CA LEU A 202 -26.63 24.32 3.44
C LEU A 202 -27.84 23.39 3.28
N LEU A 203 -27.66 22.10 3.54
CA LEU A 203 -28.72 21.09 3.45
C LEU A 203 -29.56 20.98 4.73
N GLY A 204 -29.22 21.71 5.80
CA GLY A 204 -29.97 21.69 7.07
C GLY A 204 -29.95 20.33 7.77
N LEU A 205 -28.86 19.55 7.62
CA LEU A 205 -28.79 18.20 8.20
C LEU A 205 -28.76 18.24 9.73
N THR A 206 -29.47 17.30 10.36
CA THR A 206 -29.39 17.11 11.81
C THR A 206 -27.99 16.64 12.24
N PRO A 207 -27.58 16.83 13.51
CA PRO A 207 -26.27 16.37 13.98
C PRO A 207 -26.02 14.88 13.78
N HIS A 208 -27.05 14.04 13.96
CA HIS A 208 -26.93 12.60 13.74
C HIS A 208 -26.75 12.27 12.25
N GLN A 209 -27.57 12.85 11.38
CA GLN A 209 -27.46 12.68 9.93
C GLN A 209 -26.09 13.14 9.41
N PHE A 210 -25.60 14.29 9.89
CA PHE A 210 -24.28 14.79 9.53
C PHE A 210 -23.18 13.84 10.01
N GLY A 211 -23.28 13.30 11.22
CA GLY A 211 -22.32 12.34 11.74
C GLY A 211 -22.26 11.07 10.88
N VAL A 212 -23.41 10.48 10.55
CA VAL A 212 -23.48 9.29 9.68
C VAL A 212 -22.93 9.60 8.29
N TRP A 213 -23.31 10.74 7.70
CA TRP A 213 -22.85 11.13 6.38
C TRP A 213 -21.34 11.40 6.34
N ALA A 214 -20.79 12.11 7.33
CA ALA A 214 -19.37 12.37 7.44
C ALA A 214 -18.58 11.06 7.59
N GLY A 215 -19.01 10.15 8.47
CA GLY A 215 -18.37 8.84 8.61
C GLY A 215 -18.45 7.98 7.34
N ALA A 216 -19.55 8.09 6.60
CA ALA A 216 -19.79 7.30 5.38
C ALA A 216 -19.08 7.85 4.14
N SER A 217 -18.76 9.15 4.07
CA SER A 217 -18.21 9.78 2.85
C SER A 217 -16.75 10.21 2.97
N VAL A 218 -16.29 10.67 4.14
CA VAL A 218 -14.90 11.09 4.33
C VAL A 218 -13.97 9.88 4.23
N HIS A 219 -12.76 10.09 3.72
CA HIS A 219 -11.86 9.00 3.36
C HIS A 219 -10.98 8.49 4.51
N GLU A 220 -10.67 9.31 5.50
CA GLU A 220 -9.78 8.96 6.62
C GLU A 220 -10.42 9.18 8.00
N VAL A 221 -10.05 8.35 8.98
CA VAL A 221 -10.59 8.41 10.36
C VAL A 221 -10.23 9.75 11.02
N ALA A 222 -8.99 10.21 10.85
CA ALA A 222 -8.55 11.46 11.47
C ALA A 222 -9.28 12.70 10.90
N GLN A 223 -9.62 12.67 9.61
CA GLN A 223 -10.41 13.73 8.96
C GLN A 223 -11.85 13.74 9.50
N VAL A 224 -12.45 12.56 9.65
CA VAL A 224 -13.76 12.40 10.29
C VAL A 224 -13.75 12.93 11.72
N ALA A 225 -12.72 12.57 12.49
CA ALA A 225 -12.58 13.03 13.87
C ALA A 225 -12.45 14.56 13.94
N ALA A 226 -11.68 15.18 13.05
CA ALA A 226 -11.56 16.63 12.99
C ALA A 226 -12.90 17.33 12.64
N ILE A 227 -13.60 16.83 11.62
CA ILE A 227 -14.92 17.33 11.22
C ILE A 227 -15.94 17.18 12.37
N GLY A 228 -15.97 15.99 12.99
CA GLY A 228 -16.88 15.68 14.09
C GLY A 228 -16.59 16.52 15.33
N ALA A 229 -15.33 16.68 15.71
CA ALA A 229 -14.93 17.50 16.86
C ALA A 229 -15.34 18.96 16.67
N ALA A 230 -15.20 19.51 15.46
CA ALA A 230 -15.63 20.86 15.13
C ALA A 230 -17.18 21.02 15.11
N ALA A 231 -17.91 19.93 14.93
CA ALA A 231 -19.38 19.93 14.80
C ALA A 231 -20.12 19.48 16.07
N GLY A 232 -19.40 18.99 17.09
CA GLY A 232 -19.94 18.64 18.40
C GLY A 232 -19.81 17.15 18.74
N ALA A 233 -19.83 16.83 20.04
CA ALA A 233 -19.54 15.49 20.57
C ALA A 233 -20.43 14.37 19.99
N GLY A 234 -21.72 14.65 19.77
CA GLY A 234 -22.65 13.68 19.16
C GLY A 234 -22.33 13.37 17.69
N VAL A 235 -21.89 14.37 16.92
CA VAL A 235 -21.43 14.20 15.54
C VAL A 235 -20.14 13.39 15.51
N LEU A 236 -19.19 13.73 16.39
CA LEU A 236 -17.92 13.01 16.51
C LEU A 236 -18.13 11.53 16.78
N ALA A 237 -18.93 11.19 17.80
CA ALA A 237 -19.17 9.80 18.19
C ALA A 237 -19.79 8.99 17.03
N SER A 238 -20.89 9.50 16.45
CA SER A 238 -21.56 8.80 15.34
C SER A 238 -20.67 8.68 14.10
N ALA A 239 -19.93 9.74 13.74
CA ALA A 239 -19.09 9.73 12.55
C ALA A 239 -17.90 8.78 12.68
N VAL A 240 -17.23 8.76 13.83
CA VAL A 240 -16.10 7.85 14.08
C VAL A 240 -16.57 6.41 14.04
N VAL A 241 -17.69 6.07 14.69
CA VAL A 241 -18.20 4.69 14.68
C VAL A 241 -18.60 4.26 13.28
N VAL A 242 -19.30 5.10 12.50
CA VAL A 242 -19.64 4.79 11.10
C VAL A 242 -18.38 4.61 10.24
N LYS A 243 -17.36 5.45 10.45
CA LYS A 243 -16.10 5.37 9.70
C LYS A 243 -15.32 4.08 10.01
N LEU A 244 -15.26 3.71 11.29
CA LEU A 244 -14.64 2.47 11.74
C LEU A 244 -15.43 1.24 11.29
N ALA A 245 -16.75 1.28 11.33
CA ALA A 245 -17.62 0.20 10.84
C ALA A 245 -17.34 -0.14 9.37
N ARG A 246 -17.06 0.86 8.52
CA ARG A 246 -16.66 0.65 7.11
C ARG A 246 -15.38 -0.16 6.96
N VAL A 247 -14.44 -0.06 7.90
CA VAL A 247 -13.17 -0.83 7.87
C VAL A 247 -13.47 -2.33 7.90
N VAL A 248 -14.54 -2.76 8.58
CA VAL A 248 -14.96 -4.17 8.61
C VAL A 248 -15.28 -4.69 7.21
N LEU A 249 -15.81 -3.84 6.33
CA LEU A 249 -16.09 -4.19 4.92
C LEU A 249 -14.83 -4.34 4.06
N LEU A 250 -13.64 -3.97 4.56
CA LEU A 250 -12.38 -4.27 3.88
C LEU A 250 -12.15 -5.77 3.76
N ALA A 251 -12.44 -6.54 4.81
CA ALA A 251 -12.24 -7.98 4.84
C ALA A 251 -13.02 -8.71 3.74
N PRO A 252 -14.35 -8.52 3.56
CA PRO A 252 -15.06 -9.15 2.46
C PRO A 252 -14.61 -8.63 1.09
N ILE A 253 -14.32 -7.34 0.92
CA ILE A 253 -13.82 -6.80 -0.36
C ILE A 253 -12.49 -7.44 -0.76
N VAL A 254 -11.55 -7.56 0.18
CA VAL A 254 -10.24 -8.21 -0.04
C VAL A 254 -10.43 -9.70 -0.34
N ALA A 255 -11.29 -10.40 0.40
CA ALA A 255 -11.55 -11.82 0.17
C ALA A 255 -12.17 -12.08 -1.22
N LEU A 256 -13.20 -11.32 -1.59
CA LEU A 256 -13.87 -11.42 -2.90
C LEU A 256 -12.90 -11.12 -4.05
N THR A 257 -12.07 -10.09 -3.90
CA THR A 257 -11.06 -9.72 -4.89
C THR A 257 -9.98 -10.81 -5.00
N SER A 258 -9.54 -11.37 -3.88
CA SER A 258 -8.58 -12.48 -3.84
C SER A 258 -9.11 -13.73 -4.57
N VAL A 259 -10.40 -14.04 -4.44
CA VAL A 259 -11.03 -15.18 -5.12
C VAL A 259 -11.16 -14.93 -6.63
N THR A 260 -11.57 -13.73 -7.03
CA THR A 260 -11.74 -13.39 -8.46
C THR A 260 -10.41 -13.36 -9.22
N LEU A 261 -9.34 -12.82 -8.63
CA LEU A 261 -8.01 -12.80 -9.24
C LEU A 261 -7.42 -14.22 -9.45
N ARG A 262 -7.71 -15.17 -8.54
CA ARG A 262 -7.28 -16.57 -8.71
C ARG A 262 -7.97 -17.26 -9.86
N ARG A 263 -9.29 -17.04 -9.99
CA ARG A 263 -10.09 -17.68 -11.03
C ARG A 263 -9.58 -17.33 -12.43
N GLY A 264 -9.04 -16.13 -12.63
CA GLY A 264 -8.41 -15.72 -13.90
C GLY A 264 -7.00 -16.26 -14.16
N THR A 265 -6.31 -16.81 -13.16
CA THR A 265 -4.97 -17.41 -13.34
C THR A 265 -5.05 -18.90 -13.65
N ALA A 266 -6.10 -19.58 -13.17
CA ALA A 266 -6.34 -21.02 -13.42
C ALA A 266 -6.80 -21.34 -14.86
N THR A 267 -7.19 -20.33 -15.65
CA THR A 267 -7.67 -20.49 -17.02
C THR A 267 -6.58 -20.31 -18.10
N ARG A 268 -5.33 -20.01 -17.72
CA ARG A 268 -4.20 -20.11 -18.67
C ARG A 268 -3.82 -21.59 -18.81
N PRO A 269 -3.82 -22.16 -20.05
CA PRO A 269 -3.25 -23.48 -20.28
C PRO A 269 -1.82 -23.51 -19.73
N PRO A 270 -1.36 -24.61 -19.11
CA PRO A 270 0.03 -24.73 -18.69
C PRO A 270 0.92 -24.49 -19.91
N GLU A 271 1.74 -23.44 -19.85
CA GLU A 271 2.78 -23.21 -20.84
C GLU A 271 3.68 -24.46 -20.80
N ALA A 272 3.72 -25.20 -21.90
CA ALA A 272 4.52 -26.41 -22.00
C ALA A 272 5.96 -26.07 -21.59
N PRO A 273 6.66 -26.98 -20.87
CA PRO A 273 8.05 -26.74 -20.48
C PRO A 273 8.82 -26.33 -21.72
N ARG A 274 9.36 -25.11 -21.75
CA ARG A 274 10.33 -24.73 -22.79
C ARG A 274 11.49 -25.67 -22.60
N THR A 275 11.53 -26.72 -23.42
CA THR A 275 12.67 -27.62 -23.53
C THR A 275 13.87 -26.73 -23.75
N ALA A 276 14.82 -26.77 -22.81
CA ALA A 276 16.13 -26.20 -23.00
C ALA A 276 16.63 -26.73 -24.35
N VAL A 277 16.76 -25.83 -25.32
CA VAL A 277 17.47 -26.14 -26.56
C VAL A 277 18.92 -26.25 -26.14
N THR A 278 19.35 -27.48 -25.87
CA THR A 278 20.76 -27.86 -25.85
C THR A 278 21.34 -27.54 -27.22
N GLU A 279 22.32 -26.63 -27.24
CA GLU A 279 23.21 -26.46 -28.39
C GLU A 279 23.91 -27.77 -28.73
N GLY A 280 24.04 -28.05 -30.02
CA GLY A 280 24.98 -29.02 -30.57
C GLY A 280 24.64 -29.47 -31.99
N GLY A 281 25.42 -29.00 -32.99
CA GLY A 281 25.54 -29.72 -34.27
C GLY A 281 25.55 -28.89 -35.57
N VAL A 282 26.71 -28.30 -35.87
CA VAL A 282 27.36 -27.99 -37.18
C VAL A 282 26.61 -28.32 -38.50
N ALA A 283 26.54 -27.33 -39.42
CA ALA A 283 26.83 -27.48 -40.85
C ALA A 283 27.13 -26.12 -41.53
N GLY A 284 28.18 -26.09 -42.38
CA GLY A 284 28.76 -24.94 -43.14
C GLY A 284 27.76 -24.15 -44.02
N THR A 285 28.09 -23.01 -44.64
CA THR A 285 29.33 -22.56 -45.32
C THR A 285 29.20 -21.03 -45.69
N PRO A 286 30.05 -20.35 -46.51
CA PRO A 286 30.88 -19.21 -46.08
C PRO A 286 30.60 -17.83 -46.77
N GLY A 287 31.29 -16.78 -46.28
CA GLY A 287 31.54 -15.50 -46.99
C GLY A 287 30.47 -14.42 -46.71
N THR A 288 30.77 -13.14 -46.46
CA THR A 288 31.86 -12.29 -46.96
C THR A 288 32.14 -11.11 -46.02
N ALA A 289 33.34 -10.56 -46.18
CA ALA A 289 34.05 -9.54 -45.41
C ALA A 289 33.38 -8.16 -45.23
N GLY A 290 33.90 -7.39 -44.27
CA GLY A 290 33.85 -5.93 -44.26
C GLY A 290 33.86 -5.33 -42.86
N GLY A 291 35.06 -5.05 -42.32
CA GLY A 291 35.23 -4.51 -40.97
C GLY A 291 34.96 -3.01 -40.83
N ALA A 292 34.79 -2.56 -39.59
CA ALA A 292 35.30 -1.30 -39.08
C ALA A 292 35.17 -1.29 -37.55
N ALA A 293 36.28 -1.05 -36.88
CA ALA A 293 36.38 -0.86 -35.45
C ALA A 293 35.75 0.46 -35.01
N THR A 294 34.98 0.45 -33.91
CA THR A 294 34.95 1.56 -32.96
C THR A 294 34.82 1.01 -31.54
N SER A 295 35.82 1.34 -30.74
CA SER A 295 35.92 1.16 -29.30
C SER A 295 34.84 1.96 -28.56
N GLY A 296 34.17 1.33 -27.60
CA GLY A 296 33.26 1.98 -26.67
C GLY A 296 33.04 1.08 -25.46
N ASP A 297 33.80 1.37 -24.40
CA ASP A 297 33.77 0.67 -23.11
C ASP A 297 32.38 0.74 -22.48
N ALA A 298 31.77 -0.42 -22.25
CA ALA A 298 30.60 -0.59 -21.41
C ALA A 298 30.92 -1.66 -20.36
N ASP A 299 31.45 -1.17 -19.24
CA ASP A 299 31.75 -1.92 -18.04
C ASP A 299 30.47 -2.60 -17.51
N THR A 300 30.37 -3.90 -17.76
CA THR A 300 29.36 -4.80 -17.23
C THR A 300 30.05 -5.76 -16.25
N SER A 301 30.16 -5.32 -15.00
CA SER A 301 30.32 -6.21 -13.85
C SER A 301 28.93 -6.37 -13.23
N GLY A 302 28.28 -7.53 -13.24
CA GLY A 302 28.80 -8.85 -12.94
C GLY A 302 28.57 -9.15 -11.45
N ASP A 303 27.33 -9.03 -10.97
CA ASP A 303 26.99 -9.37 -9.58
C ASP A 303 26.67 -10.87 -9.50
N ALA A 304 27.58 -11.59 -8.84
CA ALA A 304 27.52 -13.02 -8.62
C ALA A 304 26.41 -13.35 -7.60
N GLY A 305 25.52 -14.26 -8.00
CA GLY A 305 24.38 -14.69 -7.21
C GLY A 305 24.73 -15.23 -5.82
N GLY A 306 24.12 -14.65 -4.80
CA GLY A 306 23.94 -15.26 -3.49
C GLY A 306 22.76 -16.25 -3.50
N PRO A 307 22.74 -17.27 -2.63
CA PRO A 307 21.83 -18.40 -2.74
C PRO A 307 20.50 -18.07 -2.04
N GLY A 308 19.46 -17.85 -2.83
CA GLY A 308 18.13 -17.61 -2.30
C GLY A 308 17.16 -17.03 -3.32
N ASP A 309 16.91 -17.75 -4.40
CA ASP A 309 15.59 -17.75 -5.03
C ASP A 309 15.54 -18.93 -6.01
N THR A 310 15.17 -20.09 -5.49
CA THR A 310 14.54 -21.12 -6.32
C THR A 310 13.29 -20.48 -6.91
N ALA A 311 13.38 -20.20 -8.22
CA ALA A 311 12.32 -19.72 -9.09
C ALA A 311 10.94 -20.24 -8.65
N GLY A 312 10.03 -19.31 -8.40
CA GLY A 312 8.73 -19.55 -7.81
C GLY A 312 7.86 -20.50 -8.63
N ALA A 313 7.83 -21.75 -8.19
CA ALA A 313 6.68 -22.62 -8.38
C ALA A 313 5.42 -21.91 -7.87
N GLY A 314 4.35 -21.97 -8.67
CA GLY A 314 3.09 -21.22 -8.51
C GLY A 314 2.47 -21.25 -7.12
N ARG A 315 2.90 -20.35 -6.23
CA ARG A 315 2.16 -20.06 -5.01
C ARG A 315 0.94 -19.23 -5.41
N ARG A 316 -0.20 -19.92 -5.44
CA ARG A 316 -1.53 -19.29 -5.37
C ARG A 316 -1.44 -18.21 -4.26
N PRO A 317 -2.01 -17.01 -4.45
CA PRO A 317 -2.06 -16.01 -3.38
C PRO A 317 -2.61 -16.64 -2.07
N PRO A 318 -2.48 -16.06 -0.89
CA PRO A 318 -3.23 -16.49 0.31
C PRO A 318 -4.70 -16.02 0.25
N VAL A 319 -5.69 -16.85 0.61
CA VAL A 319 -7.14 -16.58 0.38
C VAL A 319 -7.62 -15.36 1.20
N MET A 320 -6.98 -15.16 2.34
CA MET A 320 -7.09 -13.99 3.17
C MET A 320 -5.68 -13.67 3.68
N PRO A 321 -5.14 -12.46 3.45
CA PRO A 321 -3.86 -12.08 4.03
C PRO A 321 -3.89 -12.21 5.54
N LEU A 322 -2.80 -12.71 6.15
CA LEU A 322 -2.74 -12.98 7.60
C LEU A 322 -3.09 -11.75 8.47
N PHE A 323 -2.78 -10.54 8.00
CA PHE A 323 -3.11 -9.31 8.72
C PHE A 323 -4.62 -9.03 8.76
N VAL A 324 -5.39 -9.46 7.75
CA VAL A 324 -6.87 -9.33 7.74
C VAL A 324 -7.46 -10.27 8.80
N THR A 325 -6.93 -11.50 8.89
CA THR A 325 -7.30 -12.43 9.95
C THR A 325 -6.93 -11.88 11.33
N GLY A 326 -5.76 -11.26 11.46
CA GLY A 326 -5.33 -10.58 12.68
C GLY A 326 -6.27 -9.44 13.08
N PHE A 327 -6.67 -8.59 12.13
CA PHE A 327 -7.67 -7.53 12.33
C PHE A 327 -9.00 -8.09 12.86
N LEU A 328 -9.55 -9.12 12.19
CA LEU A 328 -10.81 -9.74 12.62
C LEU A 328 -10.71 -10.37 14.01
N THR A 329 -9.57 -11.01 14.31
CA THR A 329 -9.31 -11.60 15.63
C THR A 329 -9.27 -10.54 16.72
N MET A 330 -8.58 -9.42 16.47
CA MET A 330 -8.51 -8.29 17.41
C MET A 330 -9.87 -7.60 17.59
N MET A 331 -10.68 -7.52 16.54
CA MET A 331 -12.06 -7.01 16.61
C MET A 331 -12.96 -7.92 17.46
N ILE A 332 -12.85 -9.24 17.30
CA ILE A 332 -13.56 -10.21 18.15
C ILE A 332 -13.09 -10.04 19.60
N ALA A 333 -11.78 -9.96 19.84
CA ALA A 333 -11.21 -9.76 21.17
C ALA A 333 -11.75 -8.47 21.82
N ARG A 334 -11.75 -7.33 21.10
CA ARG A 334 -12.36 -6.07 21.56
C ARG A 334 -13.83 -6.23 21.91
N SER A 335 -14.57 -7.03 21.14
CA SER A 335 -16.00 -7.24 21.32
C SER A 335 -16.37 -8.10 22.54
N THR A 336 -15.41 -8.84 23.12
CA THR A 336 -15.63 -9.62 24.36
C THR A 336 -15.73 -8.75 25.62
N GLY A 337 -15.29 -7.49 25.56
CA GLY A 337 -15.18 -6.62 26.74
C GLY A 337 -14.01 -6.96 27.67
N LEU A 338 -13.19 -7.97 27.35
CA LEU A 338 -12.05 -8.39 28.18
C LEU A 338 -10.82 -7.47 28.06
N VAL A 339 -10.84 -6.55 27.09
CA VAL A 339 -9.70 -5.66 26.84
C VAL A 339 -9.75 -4.48 27.81
N PRO A 340 -8.69 -4.25 28.63
CA PRO A 340 -8.67 -3.16 29.59
C PRO A 340 -8.85 -1.78 28.95
N ALA A 341 -9.47 -0.86 29.68
CA ALA A 341 -9.76 0.49 29.20
C ALA A 341 -8.47 1.24 28.82
N GLU A 342 -7.39 1.05 29.59
CA GLU A 342 -6.08 1.68 29.41
C GLU A 342 -5.48 1.33 28.05
N VAL A 343 -5.58 0.06 27.65
CA VAL A 343 -5.11 -0.41 26.35
C VAL A 343 -5.86 0.31 25.24
N THR A 344 -7.18 0.46 25.41
CA THR A 344 -8.04 0.99 24.34
C THR A 344 -8.04 2.50 24.24
N GLN A 345 -7.69 3.20 25.33
CA GLN A 345 -7.44 4.64 25.34
C GLN A 345 -6.11 4.99 24.65
N ALA A 346 -5.05 4.18 24.82
CA ALA A 346 -3.76 4.41 24.18
C ALA A 346 -3.73 3.99 22.69
N LEU A 347 -4.65 3.11 22.28
CA LEU A 347 -4.64 2.47 20.97
C LEU A 347 -4.74 3.43 19.77
N PRO A 348 -5.57 4.49 19.78
CA PRO A 348 -5.62 5.46 18.68
C PRO A 348 -4.29 6.18 18.47
N GLU A 349 -3.57 6.52 19.54
CA GLU A 349 -2.27 7.19 19.46
C GLU A 349 -1.21 6.27 18.85
N VAL A 350 -1.10 5.04 19.37
CA VAL A 350 -0.15 4.03 18.86
C VAL A 350 -0.43 3.71 17.39
N THR A 351 -1.70 3.50 17.05
CA THR A 351 -2.10 3.21 15.66
C THR A 351 -1.82 4.40 14.75
N GLY A 352 -2.08 5.63 15.22
CA GLY A 352 -1.78 6.86 14.49
C GLY A 352 -0.29 7.04 14.19
N VAL A 353 0.58 6.75 15.15
CA VAL A 353 2.05 6.76 14.98
C VAL A 353 2.50 5.73 13.95
N LEU A 354 1.99 4.49 14.04
CA LEU A 354 2.33 3.42 13.10
C LEU A 354 1.85 3.73 11.68
N LEU A 355 0.63 4.26 11.54
CA LEU A 355 0.08 4.70 10.26
C LEU A 355 0.90 5.86 9.69
N ALA A 356 1.25 6.87 10.48
CA ALA A 356 2.07 7.99 10.01
C ALA A 356 3.44 7.51 9.50
N ALA A 357 4.13 6.62 10.22
CA ALA A 357 5.40 6.04 9.78
C ALA A 357 5.25 5.25 8.46
N ALA A 358 4.22 4.41 8.38
CA ALA A 358 3.93 3.61 7.20
C ALA A 358 3.60 4.47 5.98
N LEU A 359 2.73 5.46 6.17
CA LEU A 359 2.25 6.36 5.13
C LEU A 359 3.33 7.33 4.66
N PHE A 360 4.24 7.76 5.54
CA PHE A 360 5.46 8.46 5.13
C PHE A 360 6.30 7.59 4.18
N GLY A 361 6.57 6.34 4.57
CA GLY A 361 7.30 5.38 3.73
C GLY A 361 6.64 5.20 2.36
N LEU A 362 5.32 5.03 2.32
CA LEU A 362 4.56 4.93 1.05
C LEU A 362 4.57 6.24 0.25
N GLY A 363 4.52 7.39 0.93
CA GLY A 363 4.63 8.72 0.32
C GLY A 363 5.94 8.93 -0.43
N THR A 364 7.03 8.30 0.01
CA THR A 364 8.31 8.35 -0.71
C THR A 364 8.30 7.63 -2.07
N GLY A 365 7.28 6.83 -2.37
CA GLY A 365 7.06 6.26 -3.70
C GLY A 365 6.28 7.18 -4.65
N VAL A 366 5.84 8.36 -4.20
CA VAL A 366 4.97 9.24 -4.98
C VAL A 366 5.78 10.29 -5.76
N ASN A 367 5.68 10.27 -7.10
CA ASN A 367 6.18 11.32 -7.96
C ASN A 367 5.06 12.31 -8.36
N LEU A 368 5.15 13.57 -7.94
CA LEU A 368 4.14 14.61 -8.25
C LEU A 368 3.99 14.82 -9.76
N ARG A 369 5.11 14.81 -10.48
CA ARG A 369 5.12 15.03 -11.92
C ARG A 369 4.37 13.92 -12.66
N GLU A 370 4.42 12.69 -12.16
CA GLU A 370 3.67 11.55 -12.72
C GLU A 370 2.21 11.57 -12.27
N LEU A 371 1.94 12.00 -11.03
CA LEU A 371 0.59 12.18 -10.52
C LEU A 371 -0.21 13.21 -11.34
N VAL A 372 0.38 14.38 -11.60
CA VAL A 372 -0.27 15.47 -12.36
C VAL A 372 -0.45 15.09 -13.84
N ARG A 373 0.46 14.29 -14.40
CA ARG A 373 0.28 13.70 -15.74
C ARG A 373 -0.80 12.61 -15.77
N GLY A 374 -1.15 12.04 -14.62
CA GLY A 374 -2.17 11.02 -14.43
C GLY A 374 -3.60 11.57 -14.30
N GLY A 375 -4.01 12.56 -15.10
CA GLY A 375 -5.31 13.25 -14.98
C GLY A 375 -6.54 12.33 -14.90
N ARG A 376 -6.49 11.14 -15.52
CA ARG A 376 -7.54 10.12 -15.43
C ARG A 376 -7.71 9.56 -14.01
N SER A 377 -6.63 9.35 -13.26
CA SER A 377 -6.69 8.90 -11.87
C SER A 377 -7.30 9.96 -10.96
N LEU A 378 -6.96 11.23 -11.22
CA LEU A 378 -7.52 12.37 -10.49
C LEU A 378 -9.02 12.47 -10.74
N LEU A 379 -9.43 12.45 -12.02
CA LEU A 379 -10.84 12.44 -12.41
C LEU A 379 -11.59 11.27 -11.78
N LEU A 380 -11.04 10.05 -11.84
CA LEU A 380 -11.65 8.87 -11.23
C LEU A 380 -11.87 9.07 -9.73
N GLY A 381 -10.86 9.59 -9.05
CA GLY A 381 -10.92 9.92 -7.64
C GLY A 381 -12.00 10.93 -7.28
N GLY A 382 -12.09 12.02 -8.04
CA GLY A 382 -13.09 13.05 -7.83
C GLY A 382 -14.50 12.53 -8.05
N VAL A 383 -14.71 11.78 -9.13
CA VAL A 383 -15.98 11.12 -9.41
C VAL A 383 -16.33 10.11 -8.32
N ALA A 384 -15.38 9.28 -7.88
CA ALA A 384 -15.60 8.33 -6.80
C ALA A 384 -15.95 9.02 -5.47
N THR A 385 -15.31 10.15 -5.17
CA THR A 385 -15.61 11.00 -3.99
C THR A 385 -17.01 11.59 -4.06
N ALA A 386 -17.41 12.08 -5.24
CA ALA A 386 -18.77 12.57 -5.46
C ALA A 386 -19.79 11.43 -5.33
N VAL A 387 -19.51 10.26 -5.90
CA VAL A 387 -20.37 9.08 -5.82
C VAL A 387 -20.59 8.65 -4.37
N ILE A 388 -19.52 8.54 -3.57
CA ILE A 388 -19.69 8.15 -2.16
C ILE A 388 -20.44 9.21 -1.37
N GLY A 389 -20.16 10.49 -1.61
CA GLY A 389 -20.87 11.61 -1.01
C GLY A 389 -22.37 11.57 -1.31
N VAL A 390 -22.74 11.34 -2.58
CA VAL A 390 -24.13 11.28 -3.04
C VAL A 390 -24.85 10.03 -2.52
N ILE A 391 -24.27 8.83 -2.68
CA ILE A 391 -24.92 7.59 -2.22
C ILE A 391 -25.16 7.63 -0.71
N SER A 392 -24.15 8.07 0.07
CA SER A 392 -24.31 8.18 1.51
C SER A 392 -25.27 9.29 1.93
N LEU A 393 -25.28 10.44 1.24
CA LEU A 393 -26.23 11.52 1.51
C LEU A 393 -27.67 11.06 1.26
N LEU A 394 -27.93 10.45 0.10
CA LEU A 394 -29.24 9.91 -0.24
C LEU A 394 -29.68 8.86 0.77
N GLY A 395 -28.77 7.96 1.15
CA GLY A 395 -29.03 6.98 2.20
C GLY A 395 -29.43 7.62 3.53
N VAL A 396 -28.70 8.65 3.96
CA VAL A 396 -28.99 9.39 5.19
C VAL A 396 -30.31 10.16 5.11
N VAL A 397 -30.64 10.77 3.97
CA VAL A 397 -31.88 11.56 3.80
C VAL A 397 -33.12 10.66 3.66
N ILE A 398 -33.00 9.51 3.01
CA ILE A 398 -34.12 8.59 2.77
C ILE A 398 -34.40 7.72 4.00
N ILE A 399 -33.34 7.25 4.67
CA ILE A 399 -33.43 6.24 5.72
C ILE A 399 -33.33 6.86 7.12
N GLY A 400 -32.70 8.03 7.25
CA GLY A 400 -32.34 8.69 8.51
C GLY A 400 -33.45 9.51 9.13
#